data_AF-A0A0A2LDX8-F1
#
_entry.id   AF-A0A0A2LDX8-F1
#
_cell.length_a   1.000
_cell.length_b   1.000
_cell.length_c   1.000
_cell.angle_alpha   90.00
_cell.angle_beta   90.00
_cell.angle_gamma   90.00
#
_symmetry.space_group_name_H-M   'P 1'
#
loop_
_entity.id
_entity.type
_entity.pdbx_description
1 polymer ?
#
loop_
_entity_poly.entity_id
_entity_poly.type
_entity_poly.pdbx_seq_one_letter_code
_entity_poly.pdbx_strand_id
1 'polypeptide(L)'
;MGHDIAKRAVVVTCKATGLSTATVSELSGLPKRTVNRIYEKALANGFDPDSRPWNLSEAMLADAPRSGRPTKQTLDVQTQVLSKVQTDDKGREKTCADIAGEMSLEGHDISSSTVWRILKKAESQKKTPTESPV
;
A
#
# COMPACT_ATOMS: atom_id res chain seq x y z
N MET A 1 15.61 -6.83 1.28
CA MET A 1 15.80 -6.36 2.67
C MET A 1 15.66 -4.85 2.68
N GLY A 2 14.82 -4.29 3.54
CA GLY A 2 14.78 -2.84 3.73
C GLY A 2 16.05 -2.40 4.45
N HIS A 3 16.72 -1.38 3.95
CA HIS A 3 17.81 -0.74 4.72
C HIS A 3 17.18 0.19 5.74
N ASP A 4 17.81 0.26 6.91
CA ASP A 4 17.44 1.17 7.99
C ASP A 4 17.35 2.63 7.48
N ILE A 5 16.39 3.39 8.00
CA ILE A 5 16.12 4.78 7.60
C ILE A 5 17.36 5.63 7.81
N ALA A 6 18.09 5.42 8.92
CA ALA A 6 19.34 6.14 9.19
C ALA A 6 20.39 5.90 8.10
N LYS A 7 20.55 4.66 7.63
CA LYS A 7 21.50 4.35 6.53
C LYS A 7 21.09 5.03 5.22
N ARG A 8 19.79 5.13 4.94
CA ARG A 8 19.30 5.84 3.75
C ARG A 8 19.55 7.33 3.87
N ALA A 9 19.32 7.91 5.05
CA ALA A 9 19.60 9.31 5.32
C ALA A 9 21.08 9.64 5.07
N VAL A 10 22.00 8.82 5.59
CA VAL A 10 23.46 8.96 5.35
C VAL A 10 23.76 8.91 3.85
N VAL A 11 23.17 7.97 3.10
CA VAL A 11 23.38 7.90 1.64
C VAL A 11 22.91 9.19 0.95
N VAL A 12 21.70 9.67 1.28
CA VAL A 12 21.12 10.85 0.62
C VAL A 12 21.93 12.10 0.93
N THR A 13 22.29 12.32 2.19
CA THR A 13 23.09 13.48 2.59
C THR A 13 24.49 13.45 1.98
N CYS A 14 25.17 12.30 2.01
CA CYS A 14 26.50 12.15 1.40
C CYS A 14 26.47 12.34 -0.12
N LYS A 15 25.41 11.90 -0.81
CA LYS A 15 25.28 12.13 -2.26
C LYS A 15 24.97 13.60 -2.56
N ALA A 16 24.16 14.25 -1.73
CA ALA A 16 23.81 15.66 -1.87
C ALA A 16 25.00 16.60 -1.57
N THR A 17 26.00 16.17 -0.78
CA THR A 17 27.27 16.92 -0.63
C THR A 17 28.22 16.77 -1.83
N GLY A 18 27.90 15.91 -2.80
CA GLY A 18 28.73 15.68 -3.99
C GLY A 18 29.74 14.53 -3.85
N LEU A 19 29.66 13.69 -2.80
CA LEU A 19 30.53 12.53 -2.69
C LEU A 19 30.27 11.50 -3.78
N SER A 20 31.34 10.85 -4.23
CA SER A 20 31.25 9.80 -5.24
C SER A 20 30.46 8.60 -4.73
N THR A 21 29.70 7.93 -5.60
CA THR A 21 28.98 6.70 -5.23
C THR A 21 29.93 5.61 -4.69
N ALA A 22 31.20 5.58 -5.12
CA ALA A 22 32.18 4.63 -4.61
C ALA A 22 32.52 4.90 -3.14
N THR A 23 32.79 6.16 -2.81
CA THR A 23 33.06 6.61 -1.44
C THR A 23 31.85 6.36 -0.54
N VAL A 24 30.63 6.69 -1.00
CA VAL A 24 29.41 6.45 -0.23
C VAL A 24 29.16 4.96 -0.02
N SER A 25 29.48 4.13 -1.02
CA SER A 25 29.37 2.66 -0.92
C SER A 25 30.31 2.09 0.15
N GLU A 26 31.54 2.59 0.22
CA GLU A 26 32.52 2.23 1.24
C GLU A 26 32.08 2.68 2.65
N LEU A 27 31.65 3.94 2.79
CA LEU A 27 31.21 4.50 4.08
C LEU A 27 29.92 3.84 4.62
N SER A 28 28.96 3.54 3.74
CA SER A 28 27.66 2.98 4.14
C SER A 28 27.64 1.45 4.20
N GLY A 29 28.66 0.78 3.65
CA GLY A 29 28.69 -0.67 3.47
C GLY A 29 27.64 -1.19 2.48
N LEU A 30 27.04 -0.32 1.66
CA LEU A 30 26.00 -0.68 0.69
C LEU A 30 26.58 -0.84 -0.71
N PRO A 31 26.11 -1.80 -1.52
CA PRO A 31 26.50 -1.90 -2.92
C PRO A 31 26.20 -0.59 -3.68
N LYS A 32 27.07 -0.19 -4.61
CA LYS A 32 26.90 1.02 -5.43
C LYS A 32 25.50 1.14 -6.07
N ARG A 33 24.94 0.02 -6.55
CA ARG A 33 23.58 -0.04 -7.10
C ARG A 33 22.51 0.37 -6.08
N THR A 34 22.67 -0.07 -4.83
CA THR A 34 21.77 0.28 -3.73
C THR A 34 21.88 1.76 -3.37
N VAL A 35 23.10 2.30 -3.31
CA VAL A 35 23.35 3.72 -3.06
C VAL A 35 22.63 4.59 -4.10
N ASN A 36 22.84 4.32 -5.38
CA ASN A 36 22.17 5.08 -6.45
C ASN A 36 20.65 4.96 -6.38
N ARG A 37 20.12 3.74 -6.16
CA ARG A 37 18.68 3.52 -6.04
C ARG A 37 18.04 4.27 -4.86
N ILE A 38 18.73 4.35 -3.73
CA ILE A 38 18.25 5.11 -2.56
C ILE A 38 18.18 6.61 -2.92
N TYR A 39 19.23 7.14 -3.54
CA TYR A 39 19.28 8.54 -3.92
C TYR A 39 18.21 8.91 -4.96
N GLU A 40 18.05 8.11 -6.02
CA GLU A 40 17.00 8.28 -7.03
C GLU A 40 15.59 8.25 -6.43
N LYS A 41 15.34 7.33 -5.48
CA LYS A 41 14.06 7.28 -4.76
C LYS A 41 13.81 8.53 -3.92
N ALA A 42 14.83 9.02 -3.23
CA ALA A 42 14.69 10.24 -2.43
C ALA A 42 14.31 11.43 -3.33
N LEU A 43 14.96 11.57 -4.49
CA LEU A 43 14.61 12.59 -5.49
C LEU A 43 13.17 12.44 -5.99
N ALA A 44 12.75 11.21 -6.32
CA ALA A 44 11.39 10.92 -6.76
C ALA A 44 10.33 11.20 -5.67
N ASN A 45 10.71 11.08 -4.40
CA ASN A 45 9.87 11.39 -3.25
C ASN A 45 9.94 12.87 -2.83
N GLY A 46 10.55 13.75 -3.65
CA GLY A 46 10.55 15.20 -3.45
C GLY A 46 11.78 15.76 -2.74
N PHE A 47 12.87 15.00 -2.61
CA PHE A 47 14.12 15.55 -2.08
C PHE A 47 14.74 16.50 -3.08
N ASP A 48 15.01 17.73 -2.64
CA ASP A 48 15.69 18.74 -3.44
C ASP A 48 17.14 18.93 -2.93
N PRO A 49 18.16 18.48 -3.69
CA PRO A 49 19.56 18.59 -3.31
C PRO A 49 20.08 20.03 -3.34
N ASP A 50 19.40 20.96 -4.02
CA ASP A 50 19.80 22.36 -4.16
C ASP A 50 19.16 23.25 -3.09
N SER A 51 18.02 22.83 -2.52
CA SER A 51 17.39 23.51 -1.37
C SER A 51 18.32 23.58 -0.16
N ARG A 52 18.40 24.76 0.48
CA ARG A 52 19.09 24.94 1.76
C ARG A 52 18.17 25.70 2.72
N PRO A 53 17.95 25.20 3.95
CA PRO A 53 18.44 23.93 4.53
C PRO A 53 17.77 22.70 3.89
N TRP A 54 18.43 21.54 3.94
CA TRP A 54 17.83 20.31 3.45
C TRP A 54 16.64 19.90 4.32
N ASN A 55 15.47 19.76 3.72
CA ASN A 55 14.30 19.19 4.36
C ASN A 55 14.26 17.68 4.10
N LEU A 56 14.73 16.89 5.07
CA LEU A 56 14.77 15.43 4.97
C LEU A 56 13.76 14.85 5.95
N SER A 57 12.72 14.20 5.44
CA SER A 57 11.71 13.54 6.27
C SER A 57 11.78 12.02 6.11
N GLU A 58 11.34 11.28 7.14
CA GLU A 58 11.27 9.82 7.08
C GLU A 58 10.40 9.33 5.92
N ALA A 59 9.31 10.03 5.63
CA ALA A 59 8.40 9.73 4.54
C ALA A 59 9.10 9.69 3.17
N MET A 60 10.13 10.52 2.97
CA MET A 60 10.89 10.58 1.71
C MET A 60 11.86 9.40 1.58
N LEU A 61 12.31 8.83 2.69
CA LEU A 61 13.26 7.71 2.73
C LEU A 61 12.59 6.34 2.83
N ALA A 62 11.35 6.31 3.32
CA ALA A 62 10.59 5.08 3.52
C ALA A 62 10.35 4.34 2.20
N ASP A 63 10.30 3.00 2.27
CA ASP A 63 9.83 2.23 1.13
C ASP A 63 8.32 2.38 1.00
N ALA A 64 7.85 2.57 -0.23
CA ALA A 64 6.42 2.51 -0.52
C ALA A 64 5.82 1.17 -0.04
N PRO A 65 4.58 1.18 0.45
CA PRO A 65 3.85 -0.05 0.75
C PRO A 65 3.92 -0.98 -0.46
N ARG A 66 4.20 -2.26 -0.20
CA ARG A 66 4.17 -3.24 -1.29
C ARG A 66 2.74 -3.34 -1.81
N SER A 67 2.57 -3.19 -3.12
CA SER A 67 1.25 -3.23 -3.78
C SER A 67 0.49 -4.55 -3.60
N GLY A 68 1.14 -5.59 -3.04
CA GLY A 68 0.56 -6.91 -2.88
C GLY A 68 0.26 -7.58 -4.21
N ARG A 69 -0.44 -8.71 -4.15
CA ARG A 69 -1.01 -9.35 -5.35
C ARG A 69 -2.28 -8.59 -5.74
N PRO A 70 -2.48 -8.24 -7.03
CA PRO A 70 -3.76 -7.72 -7.49
C PRO A 70 -4.91 -8.63 -7.06
N THR A 71 -5.94 -8.04 -6.46
CA THR A 71 -7.11 -8.79 -5.97
C THR A 71 -8.30 -8.57 -6.89
N LYS A 72 -9.19 -9.57 -6.98
CA LYS A 72 -10.50 -9.42 -7.62
C LYS A 72 -11.48 -8.56 -6.79
N GLN A 73 -11.09 -8.15 -5.58
CA GLN A 73 -11.90 -7.35 -4.68
C GLN A 73 -11.69 -5.86 -4.96
N THR A 74 -11.99 -5.41 -6.18
CA THR A 74 -11.98 -3.98 -6.51
C THR A 74 -13.02 -3.24 -5.65
N LEU A 75 -12.88 -1.92 -5.51
CA LEU A 75 -13.85 -1.12 -4.76
C LEU A 75 -15.27 -1.26 -5.35
N ASP A 76 -15.36 -1.29 -6.67
CA ASP A 76 -16.60 -1.52 -7.41
C ASP A 76 -17.28 -2.86 -7.03
N VAL A 77 -16.52 -3.96 -7.08
CA VAL A 77 -17.00 -5.30 -6.70
C VAL A 77 -17.42 -5.35 -5.24
N GLN A 78 -16.68 -4.69 -4.33
CA GLN A 78 -17.03 -4.63 -2.92
C GLN A 78 -18.38 -3.93 -2.70
N THR A 79 -18.60 -2.78 -3.35
CA THR A 79 -19.85 -2.03 -3.24
C THR A 79 -21.03 -2.83 -3.79
N GLN A 80 -20.90 -3.47 -4.95
CA GLN A 80 -21.95 -4.29 -5.55
C GLN A 80 -22.31 -5.50 -4.69
N VAL A 81 -21.30 -6.19 -4.14
CA VAL A 81 -21.52 -7.29 -3.20
C VAL A 81 -22.29 -6.81 -1.97
N LEU A 82 -21.92 -5.67 -1.39
CA LEU A 82 -22.58 -5.12 -0.20
C LEU A 82 -24.02 -4.67 -0.47
N SER A 83 -24.33 -4.12 -1.65
CA SER A 83 -25.71 -3.77 -2.02
C SER A 83 -26.60 -5.01 -2.16
N LYS A 84 -26.04 -6.14 -2.57
CA LYS A 84 -26.76 -7.39 -2.81
C LYS A 84 -27.03 -8.22 -1.56
N VAL A 85 -26.51 -7.83 -0.40
CA VAL A 85 -26.75 -8.55 0.87
C VAL A 85 -28.21 -8.45 1.35
N GLN A 86 -28.98 -7.50 0.80
CA GLN A 86 -30.37 -7.34 1.17
C GLN A 86 -31.18 -8.60 0.87
N THR A 87 -32.16 -8.87 1.73
CA THR A 87 -33.11 -9.99 1.63
C THR A 87 -33.66 -10.13 0.22
N ASP A 88 -33.72 -11.37 -0.26
CA ASP A 88 -34.40 -11.75 -1.51
C ASP A 88 -35.85 -11.22 -1.52
N ASP A 89 -36.46 -11.10 -2.69
CA ASP A 89 -37.86 -10.65 -2.86
C ASP A 89 -38.85 -11.52 -2.05
N LYS A 90 -38.40 -12.71 -1.63
CA LYS A 90 -39.13 -13.70 -0.82
C LYS A 90 -38.78 -13.64 0.68
N GLY A 91 -38.04 -12.63 1.14
CA GLY A 91 -37.62 -12.45 2.53
C GLY A 91 -36.57 -13.44 3.01
N ARG A 92 -35.89 -14.16 2.11
CA ARG A 92 -34.80 -15.09 2.45
C ARG A 92 -33.46 -14.38 2.45
N GLU A 93 -32.61 -14.72 3.41
CA GLU A 93 -31.20 -14.28 3.40
C GLU A 93 -30.50 -14.89 2.18
N LYS A 94 -29.85 -14.04 1.37
CA LYS A 94 -29.09 -14.51 0.21
C LYS A 94 -27.80 -15.18 0.68
N THR A 95 -27.51 -16.36 0.12
CA THR A 95 -26.26 -17.04 0.46
C THR A 95 -25.09 -16.42 -0.30
N CYS A 96 -23.85 -16.66 0.16
CA CYS A 96 -22.66 -16.24 -0.56
C CYS A 96 -22.56 -16.85 -1.97
N ALA A 97 -23.18 -18.01 -2.21
CA ALA A 97 -23.24 -18.64 -3.53
C ALA A 97 -24.20 -17.89 -4.47
N ASP A 98 -25.37 -17.47 -3.95
CA ASP A 98 -26.35 -16.70 -4.73
C ASP A 98 -25.76 -15.36 -5.17
N ILE A 99 -25.14 -14.63 -4.23
CA ILE A 99 -24.48 -13.34 -4.53
C ILE A 99 -23.34 -13.53 -5.55
N ALA A 100 -22.55 -14.59 -5.43
CA ALA A 100 -21.50 -14.88 -6.41
C ALA A 100 -22.08 -15.17 -7.81
N GLY A 101 -23.20 -15.88 -7.89
CA GLY A 101 -23.93 -16.12 -9.13
C GLY A 101 -24.43 -14.82 -9.78
N GLU A 102 -25.07 -13.95 -8.98
CA GLU A 102 -25.54 -12.63 -9.45
C GLU A 102 -24.37 -11.75 -9.95
N MET A 103 -23.24 -11.76 -9.24
CA MET A 103 -22.04 -11.01 -9.64
C MET A 103 -21.43 -11.55 -10.94
N SER A 104 -21.47 -12.87 -11.15
CA SER A 104 -21.02 -13.50 -12.39
C SER A 104 -21.89 -13.10 -13.60
N LEU A 105 -23.21 -12.98 -13.42
CA LEU A 105 -24.13 -12.49 -14.45
C LEU A 105 -23.84 -11.04 -14.87
N GLU A 106 -23.31 -10.23 -13.94
CA GLU A 106 -22.87 -8.86 -14.19
C GLU A 106 -21.43 -8.75 -14.73
N GLY A 107 -20.78 -9.89 -14.99
CA GLY A 107 -19.44 -9.97 -15.58
C GLY A 107 -18.29 -10.03 -14.57
N HIS A 108 -18.58 -10.12 -13.28
CA HIS A 108 -17.57 -10.24 -12.22
C HIS A 108 -17.38 -11.69 -11.80
N ASP A 109 -16.35 -12.35 -12.33
CA ASP A 109 -15.99 -13.72 -11.94
C ASP A 109 -15.36 -13.75 -10.53
N ILE A 110 -16.19 -13.86 -9.49
CA ILE A 110 -15.77 -13.98 -8.09
C ILE A 110 -16.33 -15.25 -7.44
N SER A 111 -15.53 -15.88 -6.58
CA SER A 111 -15.97 -17.07 -5.84
C SER A 111 -16.83 -16.71 -4.63
N SER A 112 -17.67 -17.65 -4.18
CA SER A 112 -18.44 -17.53 -2.93
C SER A 112 -17.56 -17.25 -1.71
N SER A 113 -16.35 -17.83 -1.65
CA SER A 113 -15.38 -17.53 -0.59
C SER A 113 -14.85 -16.08 -0.66
N THR A 114 -14.79 -15.48 -1.84
CA THR A 114 -14.39 -14.08 -2.02
C THR A 114 -15.50 -13.15 -1.52
N VAL A 115 -16.76 -13.46 -1.83
CA VAL A 115 -17.95 -12.78 -1.27
C VAL A 115 -17.91 -12.82 0.25
N TRP A 116 -17.75 -14.01 0.85
CA TRP A 116 -17.67 -14.16 2.30
C TRP A 116 -16.55 -13.32 2.94
N ARG A 117 -15.37 -13.23 2.30
CA ARG A 117 -14.26 -12.39 2.78
C ARG A 117 -14.61 -10.91 2.74
N ILE A 118 -15.32 -10.44 1.70
CA ILE A 118 -15.77 -9.05 1.59
C ILE A 118 -16.74 -8.72 2.73
N LEU A 119 -17.75 -9.58 2.95
CA LEU A 119 -18.75 -9.40 4.00
C LEU A 119 -18.11 -9.38 5.40
N LYS A 120 -17.25 -10.35 5.69
CA LYS A 120 -16.54 -10.43 6.98
C LYS A 120 -15.64 -9.22 7.24
N LYS A 121 -15.02 -8.67 6.19
CA LYS A 121 -14.20 -7.46 6.29
C LYS A 121 -15.06 -6.24 6.62
N ALA A 122 -16.21 -6.10 5.96
CA ALA A 122 -17.16 -5.01 6.23
C ALA A 122 -17.72 -5.07 7.66
N GLU A 123 -18.05 -6.26 8.17
CA GLU A 123 -18.48 -6.46 9.56
C GLU A 123 -17.41 -6.04 10.57
N SER A 124 -16.15 -6.41 10.32
CA SER A 124 -15.02 -6.03 11.18
C SER A 124 -14.82 -4.52 11.23
N GLN A 125 -14.98 -3.84 10.09
CA GLN A 125 -14.89 -2.38 10.02
C GLN A 125 -16.04 -1.69 10.77
N LYS A 126 -17.26 -2.21 10.71
CA LYS A 126 -18.42 -1.67 11.44
C LYS A 126 -18.27 -1.79 12.97
N LYS A 127 -17.53 -2.79 13.46
CA LYS A 127 -17.34 -3.08 14.89
C LYS A 127 -16.23 -2.29 15.58
N THR A 128 -15.41 -1.53 14.85
CA THR A 128 -14.32 -0.76 15.47
C THR A 128 -14.87 0.56 16.02
N PRO A 129 -14.91 0.81 17.35
CA PRO A 129 -15.29 2.12 17.87
C PRO A 129 -14.21 3.11 17.44
N THR A 130 -14.62 4.20 16.78
CA THR A 130 -13.72 5.32 16.52
C THR A 130 -13.64 6.15 17.79
N GLU A 131 -12.81 5.74 18.76
CA GLU A 131 -12.45 6.59 19.89
C GLU A 131 -11.23 7.43 19.48
N SER A 132 -11.47 8.71 19.18
CA SER A 132 -10.42 9.72 19.14
C SER A 132 -10.21 10.26 20.57
N PRO A 133 -9.01 10.14 21.17
CA PRO A 133 -8.73 10.89 22.39
C PRO A 133 -8.54 12.37 22.01
N VAL A 134 -9.33 13.22 22.65
CA VAL A 134 -9.19 14.69 22.69
C VAL A 134 -8.02 15.06 23.58
#